data_AF-A0A2G5QV30-F1
#
_entry.id   AF-A0A2G5QV30-F1
#
_cell.length_a   1.000
_cell.length_b   1.000
_cell.length_c   1.000
_cell.angle_alpha   90.00
_cell.angle_beta   90.00
_cell.angle_gamma   90.00
#
_symmetry.space_group_name_H-M   'P 1'
#
loop_
_entity.id
_entity.type
_entity.pdbx_description
1 polymer ?
#
loop_
_entity_poly.entity_id
_entity_poly.type
_entity_poly.pdbx_seq_one_letter_code
_entity_poly.pdbx_strand_id
1 'polypeptide(L)'
;MNDFILAAENELASIGLAKMQLEMKESQLRLLISLYRADPTYVPPMRSQFAPSLEPKKINRPINKDREHALSLAAEAIKGRRAPTRTAEIYEIIEPLGAKIGGAEPKSNLSAMLHHSPLFRSHGRRGWTLAEENIVLEDDDDGDDEGTALDFSEPTTEDDDSIA
;
A
#
# COMPACT_ATOMS: atom_id res chain seq x y z
N MET A 1 -47.81 33.09 -36.02
CA MET A 1 -48.41 33.05 -34.66
C MET A 1 -47.73 32.00 -33.78
N ASN A 2 -47.42 30.82 -34.32
CA ASN A 2 -46.69 29.76 -33.60
C ASN A 2 -45.27 30.16 -33.16
N ASP A 3 -44.54 30.95 -33.96
CA ASP A 3 -43.16 31.35 -33.63
C ASP A 3 -43.07 32.25 -32.38
N PHE A 4 -44.09 33.08 -32.14
CA PHE A 4 -44.13 33.94 -30.95
C PHE A 4 -44.40 33.13 -29.68
N ILE A 5 -45.27 32.13 -29.74
CA ILE A 5 -45.57 31.24 -28.61
C ILE A 5 -44.31 30.45 -28.25
N LEU A 6 -43.62 29.90 -29.24
CA LEU A 6 -42.36 29.15 -29.04
C LEU A 6 -41.25 30.05 -28.46
N ALA A 7 -41.15 31.30 -28.92
CA ALA A 7 -40.22 32.28 -28.35
C ALA A 7 -40.54 32.59 -26.88
N ALA A 8 -41.83 32.80 -26.54
CA ALA A 8 -42.26 33.08 -25.18
C ALA A 8 -42.03 31.89 -24.22
N GLU A 9 -42.24 30.65 -24.68
CA GLU A 9 -41.96 29.44 -23.90
C GLU A 9 -40.46 29.28 -23.60
N ASN A 10 -39.60 29.54 -24.59
CA ASN A 10 -38.15 29.52 -24.42
C ASN A 10 -37.68 30.59 -23.43
N GLU A 11 -38.23 31.80 -23.52
CA GLU A 11 -37.91 32.88 -22.59
C GLU A 11 -38.33 32.50 -21.16
N LEU A 12 -39.53 31.94 -20.97
CA LEU A 12 -40.02 31.49 -19.68
C LEU A 12 -39.14 30.38 -19.08
N ALA A 13 -38.70 29.41 -19.90
CA ALA A 13 -37.76 28.38 -19.49
C ALA A 13 -36.40 28.97 -19.06
N SER A 14 -35.89 29.97 -19.79
CA SER A 14 -34.63 30.65 -19.45
C SER A 14 -34.71 31.39 -18.11
N ILE A 15 -35.85 32.04 -17.83
CA ILE A 15 -36.11 32.72 -16.56
C ILE A 15 -36.18 31.69 -15.41
N GLY A 16 -36.81 30.53 -15.65
CA GLY A 16 -36.85 29.43 -14.69
C GLY A 16 -35.46 28.92 -14.30
N LEU A 17 -34.58 28.73 -15.28
CA LEU A 17 -33.20 28.31 -15.05
C LEU A 17 -32.40 29.36 -14.27
N ALA A 18 -32.52 30.64 -14.63
CA ALA A 18 -31.86 31.73 -13.92
C ALA A 18 -32.31 31.82 -12.45
N LYS A 19 -33.62 31.64 -12.20
CA LYS A 19 -34.18 31.61 -10.84
C LYS A 19 -33.62 30.45 -10.01
N MET A 20 -33.55 29.25 -10.58
CA MET A 20 -32.98 28.07 -9.91
C MET A 20 -31.51 28.26 -9.55
N GLN A 21 -30.72 28.86 -10.46
CA GLN A 21 -29.31 29.17 -10.19
C GLN A 21 -29.16 30.21 -9.07
N LEU A 22 -30.05 31.21 -9.02
CA LEU A 22 -30.06 32.22 -7.96
C LEU A 22 -30.38 31.60 -6.59
N GLU A 23 -31.40 30.75 -6.51
CA GLU A 23 -31.77 30.03 -5.28
C GLU A 23 -30.64 29.12 -4.79
N MET A 24 -29.95 28.44 -5.72
CA MET A 24 -28.78 27.63 -5.38
C MET A 24 -27.66 28.49 -4.80
N LYS A 25 -27.31 29.61 -5.43
CA LYS A 25 -26.28 30.55 -4.91
C LYS A 25 -26.69 31.16 -3.57
N GLU A 26 -27.95 31.50 -3.39
CA GLU A 26 -28.46 32.01 -2.11
C GLU A 26 -28.31 30.97 -1.00
N SER A 27 -28.64 29.70 -1.27
CA SER A 27 -28.46 28.61 -0.30
C SER A 27 -26.98 28.41 0.08
N GLN A 28 -26.07 28.51 -0.89
CA GLN A 28 -24.62 28.42 -0.67
C GLN A 28 -24.12 29.58 0.20
N LEU A 29 -24.58 30.81 -0.07
CA LEU A 29 -24.20 31.99 0.70
C LEU A 29 -24.74 31.92 2.13
N ARG A 30 -25.97 31.43 2.34
CA ARG A 30 -26.51 31.21 3.69
C ARG A 30 -25.69 30.18 4.47
N LEU A 31 -25.27 29.08 3.82
CA LEU A 31 -24.39 28.09 4.44
C LEU A 31 -23.03 28.70 4.80
N LEU A 32 -22.42 29.45 3.88
CA LEU A 32 -21.16 30.14 4.13
C LEU A 32 -21.27 31.11 5.32
N ILE A 33 -22.29 31.96 5.34
CA ILE A 33 -22.54 32.88 6.45
C ILE A 33 -22.73 32.10 7.75
N SER A 34 -23.43 30.95 7.73
CA SER A 34 -23.61 30.13 8.94
C SER A 34 -22.28 29.57 9.47
N LEU A 35 -21.36 29.18 8.58
CA LEU A 35 -20.03 28.67 8.97
C LEU A 35 -19.16 29.77 9.58
N TYR A 36 -19.20 30.98 9.02
CA TYR A 36 -18.37 32.10 9.47
C TYR A 36 -18.98 32.89 10.64
N ARG A 37 -20.28 32.78 10.87
CA ARG A 37 -20.98 33.40 12.00
C ARG A 37 -21.06 32.49 13.21
N ALA A 38 -20.91 31.18 13.04
CA ALA A 38 -20.68 30.28 14.16
C ALA A 38 -19.35 30.66 14.83
N ASP A 39 -19.41 30.85 16.15
CA ASP A 39 -18.32 31.22 17.05
C ASP A 39 -16.97 30.65 16.59
N PRO A 40 -15.86 31.41 16.51
CA PRO A 40 -14.53 30.88 16.15
C PRO A 40 -14.04 29.78 17.12
N THR A 41 -14.73 29.58 18.23
CA THR A 41 -14.50 28.49 19.19
C THR A 41 -15.39 27.25 18.95
N TYR A 42 -16.33 27.31 18.00
CA TYR A 42 -17.25 26.22 17.69
C TYR A 42 -16.56 25.13 16.87
N VAL A 43 -16.11 24.09 17.57
CA VAL A 43 -15.75 22.81 16.95
C VAL A 43 -17.05 22.03 16.76
N PRO A 44 -17.58 21.86 15.54
CA PRO A 44 -18.75 21.02 15.34
C PRO A 44 -18.41 19.63 15.88
N PRO A 45 -19.32 18.96 16.63
CA PRO A 45 -19.09 17.58 17.01
C PRO A 45 -19.02 16.80 15.71
N MET A 46 -17.80 16.45 15.29
CA MET A 46 -17.57 15.48 14.24
C MET A 46 -18.20 14.19 14.75
N ARG A 47 -19.47 13.96 14.39
CA ARG A 47 -20.01 12.60 14.32
C ARG A 47 -19.26 11.93 13.18
N SER A 48 -18.03 11.56 13.47
CA SER A 48 -17.24 10.68 12.66
C SER A 48 -18.00 9.36 12.64
N GLN A 49 -18.77 9.15 11.57
CA GLN A 49 -19.23 7.81 11.18
C GLN A 49 -18.04 6.88 10.85
N PHE A 50 -16.83 7.44 10.87
CA PHE A 50 -15.53 6.80 10.68
C PHE A 50 -14.69 6.82 11.95
N ALA A 51 -15.28 6.85 13.16
CA ALA A 51 -14.47 6.57 14.34
C ALA A 51 -13.97 5.13 14.17
N PRO A 52 -12.67 4.88 13.93
CA PRO A 52 -12.18 3.52 13.84
C PRO A 52 -12.53 2.87 15.17
N SER A 53 -13.33 1.81 15.12
CA SER A 53 -13.56 0.96 16.29
C SER A 53 -12.17 0.52 16.76
N LEU A 54 -11.70 1.10 17.86
CA LEU A 54 -10.36 0.87 18.41
C LEU A 54 -10.18 -0.58 18.88
N GLU A 55 -11.26 -1.36 18.90
CA GLU A 55 -11.22 -2.78 19.19
C GLU A 55 -11.03 -3.58 17.89
N PRO A 56 -9.85 -4.18 17.66
CA PRO A 56 -9.65 -5.09 16.54
C PRO A 56 -10.59 -6.29 16.74
N LYS A 57 -11.68 -6.31 15.97
CA LYS A 57 -12.60 -7.44 15.96
C LYS A 57 -11.83 -8.64 15.42
N LYS A 58 -11.43 -9.56 16.30
CA LYS A 58 -10.80 -10.83 15.92
C LYS A 58 -11.79 -11.64 15.09
N ILE A 59 -11.70 -11.53 13.76
CA ILE A 59 -12.48 -12.37 12.86
C ILE A 59 -11.85 -13.76 12.91
N ASN A 60 -12.40 -14.67 13.70
CA ASN A 60 -12.07 -16.09 13.66
C ASN A 60 -12.58 -16.68 12.34
N ARG A 61 -11.85 -16.44 11.25
CA ARG A 61 -12.09 -17.16 10.00
C ARG A 61 -11.52 -18.58 10.16
N PRO A 62 -12.28 -19.63 9.79
CA PRO A 62 -11.73 -20.97 9.76
C PRO A 62 -10.50 -20.99 8.84
N ILE A 63 -9.46 -21.70 9.25
CA ILE A 63 -8.24 -21.86 8.48
C ILE A 63 -8.60 -22.56 7.16
N ASN A 64 -8.19 -21.97 6.04
CA ASN A 64 -8.45 -22.54 4.72
C ASN A 64 -7.54 -23.76 4.51
N LYS A 65 -8.12 -24.93 4.20
CA LYS A 65 -7.36 -26.16 3.91
C LYS A 65 -6.39 -26.00 2.75
N ASP A 66 -6.75 -25.21 1.74
CA ASP A 66 -5.88 -24.93 0.59
C ASP A 66 -4.61 -24.19 1.03
N ARG A 67 -4.72 -23.34 2.07
CA ARG A 67 -3.58 -22.63 2.65
C ARG A 67 -2.64 -23.58 3.36
N GLU A 68 -3.17 -24.50 4.16
CA GLU A 68 -2.35 -25.51 4.85
C GLU A 68 -1.62 -26.41 3.86
N HIS A 69 -2.33 -26.87 2.82
CA HIS A 69 -1.76 -27.69 1.76
C HIS A 69 -0.63 -26.97 1.01
N ALA A 70 -0.84 -25.70 0.62
CA ALA A 70 0.20 -24.90 -0.03
C ALA A 70 1.43 -24.68 0.86
N LEU A 71 1.24 -24.46 2.17
CA LEU A 71 2.35 -24.32 3.13
C LEU A 71 3.12 -25.63 3.31
N SER A 72 2.43 -26.77 3.33
CA SER A 72 3.08 -28.09 3.40
C SER A 72 3.97 -28.35 2.19
N LEU A 73 3.45 -28.10 0.98
CA LEU A 73 4.22 -28.26 -0.25
C LEU A 73 5.38 -27.26 -0.35
N ALA A 74 5.18 -26.03 0.11
CA ALA A 74 6.26 -25.04 0.17
C ALA A 74 7.38 -25.47 1.12
N ALA A 75 7.04 -26.09 2.25
CA ALA A 75 8.03 -26.64 3.17
C ALA A 75 8.81 -27.78 2.52
N GLU A 76 8.13 -28.69 1.82
CA GLU A 76 8.77 -29.78 1.08
C GLU A 76 9.69 -29.27 -0.04
N ALA A 77 9.31 -28.18 -0.74
CA ALA A 77 10.12 -27.57 -1.79
C ALA A 77 11.43 -26.93 -1.29
N ILE A 78 11.44 -26.43 -0.06
CA ILE A 78 12.62 -25.80 0.57
C ILE A 78 13.48 -26.83 1.29
N LYS A 79 12.88 -27.92 1.79
CA LYS A 79 13.56 -28.95 2.58
C LYS A 79 14.84 -29.45 1.90
N GLY A 80 15.97 -29.41 2.62
CA GLY A 80 17.26 -29.87 2.12
C GLY A 80 18.02 -28.86 1.24
N ARG A 81 17.47 -27.66 1.02
CA ARG A 81 18.19 -26.57 0.33
C ARG A 81 18.97 -25.75 1.35
N ARG A 82 20.28 -25.62 1.13
CA ARG A 82 21.17 -24.80 1.98
C ARG A 82 21.06 -23.30 1.73
N ALA A 83 20.55 -22.90 0.57
CA ALA A 83 20.42 -21.50 0.18
C ALA A 83 18.96 -21.03 0.25
N PRO A 84 18.72 -19.73 0.55
CA PRO A 84 17.38 -19.14 0.49
C PRO A 84 16.75 -19.37 -0.89
N THR A 85 15.52 -19.86 -0.91
CA THR A 85 14.79 -20.14 -2.14
C THR A 85 13.84 -19.01 -2.47
N ARG A 86 13.87 -18.50 -3.70
CA ARG A 86 13.01 -17.38 -4.11
C ARG A 86 11.55 -17.80 -4.16
N THR A 87 10.64 -16.88 -3.82
CA THR A 87 9.18 -17.13 -3.89
C THR A 87 8.73 -17.62 -5.27
N ALA A 88 9.33 -17.10 -6.34
CA ALA A 88 9.01 -17.53 -7.71
C ALA A 88 9.34 -19.01 -7.93
N GLU A 89 10.50 -19.47 -7.46
CA GLU A 89 10.92 -20.88 -7.57
C GLU A 89 10.02 -21.79 -6.74
N ILE A 90 9.68 -21.38 -5.51
CA ILE A 90 8.75 -22.13 -4.65
C ILE A 90 7.41 -22.28 -5.37
N TYR A 91 6.88 -21.18 -5.92
CA TYR A 91 5.62 -21.18 -6.64
C TYR A 91 5.64 -22.14 -7.83
N GLU A 92 6.69 -22.09 -8.64
CA GLU A 92 6.86 -22.94 -9.83
C GLU A 92 6.95 -24.44 -9.48
N ILE A 93 7.42 -24.78 -8.28
CA ILE A 93 7.46 -26.17 -7.79
C ILE A 93 6.09 -26.63 -7.28
N ILE A 94 5.36 -25.79 -6.53
CA ILE A 94 4.12 -26.22 -5.85
C ILE A 94 2.87 -26.11 -6.71
N GLU A 95 2.86 -25.21 -7.71
CA GLU A 95 1.74 -25.07 -8.66
C GLU A 95 1.42 -26.38 -9.41
N PRO A 96 2.40 -27.08 -10.04
CA PRO A 96 2.12 -28.35 -10.71
C PRO A 96 1.74 -29.48 -9.74
N LEU A 97 2.09 -29.37 -8.45
CA LEU A 97 1.70 -30.30 -7.39
C LEU A 97 0.26 -30.07 -6.89
N GLY A 98 -0.48 -29.13 -7.49
CA GLY A 98 -1.89 -28.90 -7.21
C GLY A 98 -2.16 -27.90 -6.08
N ALA A 99 -1.16 -27.11 -5.66
CA ALA A 99 -1.37 -26.02 -4.71
C ALA A 99 -2.22 -24.91 -5.36
N LYS A 100 -3.44 -24.70 -4.86
CA LYS A 100 -4.32 -23.61 -5.31
C LYS A 100 -4.05 -22.35 -4.50
N ILE A 101 -3.40 -21.37 -5.11
CA ILE A 101 -3.19 -20.05 -4.53
C ILE A 101 -4.10 -19.07 -5.25
N GLY A 102 -5.15 -18.59 -4.56
CA GLY A 102 -6.11 -17.67 -5.14
C GLY A 102 -5.57 -16.25 -5.34
N GLY A 103 -6.38 -15.39 -5.96
CA GLY A 103 -6.10 -13.96 -6.16
C GLY A 103 -5.52 -13.61 -7.54
N ALA A 104 -5.41 -12.32 -7.83
CA ALA A 104 -4.83 -11.82 -9.07
C ALA A 104 -3.30 -12.01 -9.13
N GLU A 105 -2.64 -11.98 -7.98
CA GLU A 105 -1.18 -12.12 -7.85
C GLU A 105 -0.83 -13.30 -6.93
N PRO A 106 -0.82 -14.55 -7.44
CA PRO A 106 -0.64 -15.73 -6.60
C PRO A 106 0.76 -15.80 -5.95
N LYS A 107 1.82 -15.32 -6.62
CA LYS A 107 3.17 -15.24 -6.05
C LYS A 107 3.25 -14.30 -4.84
N SER A 108 2.54 -13.16 -4.90
CA SER A 108 2.47 -12.18 -3.80
C SER A 108 1.72 -12.77 -2.60
N ASN A 109 0.60 -13.45 -2.87
CA ASN A 109 -0.18 -14.14 -1.85
C ASN A 109 0.62 -15.27 -1.18
N LEU A 110 1.38 -16.05 -1.95
CA LEU A 110 2.28 -17.06 -1.39
C LEU A 110 3.32 -16.41 -0.46
N SER A 111 3.95 -15.31 -0.88
CA SER A 111 4.90 -14.57 -0.04
C SER A 111 4.29 -14.14 1.29
N ALA A 112 3.05 -13.63 1.26
CA ALA A 112 2.33 -13.25 2.48
C ALA A 112 1.99 -14.46 3.36
N MET A 113 1.61 -15.60 2.76
CA MET A 113 1.33 -16.84 3.49
C MET A 113 2.57 -17.37 4.21
N LEU A 114 3.74 -17.33 3.56
CA LEU A 114 5.02 -17.74 4.13
C LEU A 114 5.44 -16.79 5.26
N HIS A 115 5.29 -15.47 5.08
CA HIS A 115 5.63 -14.47 6.09
C HIS A 115 4.86 -14.66 7.40
N HIS A 116 3.57 -15.05 7.32
CA HIS A 116 2.73 -15.26 8.50
C HIS A 116 2.86 -16.66 9.10
N SER A 117 3.64 -17.55 8.50
CA SER A 117 3.84 -18.90 9.00
C SER A 117 5.12 -18.96 9.84
N PRO A 118 5.08 -19.52 11.07
CA PRO A 118 6.27 -19.63 11.91
C PRO A 118 7.30 -20.63 11.37
N LEU A 119 6.93 -21.46 10.39
CA LEU A 119 7.81 -22.48 9.79
C LEU A 119 8.88 -21.89 8.86
N PHE A 120 8.70 -20.66 8.38
CA PHE A 120 9.56 -20.06 7.37
C PHE A 120 10.24 -18.80 7.89
N ARG A 121 11.51 -18.63 7.51
CA ARG A 121 12.29 -17.43 7.80
C ARG A 121 12.50 -16.64 6.51
N SER A 122 12.21 -15.34 6.55
CA SER A 122 12.44 -14.44 5.43
C SER A 122 13.88 -13.93 5.42
N HIS A 123 14.49 -13.89 4.23
CA HIS A 123 15.78 -13.23 3.97
C HIS A 123 15.64 -12.08 2.97
N GLY A 124 14.48 -11.41 2.96
CA GLY A 124 14.18 -10.31 2.04
C GLY A 124 14.22 -10.75 0.57
N ARG A 125 15.00 -10.04 -0.25
CA ARG A 125 15.11 -10.34 -1.70
C ARG A 125 15.83 -11.67 -2.00
N ARG A 126 16.54 -12.24 -1.02
CA ARG A 126 17.24 -13.53 -1.18
C ARG A 126 16.27 -14.71 -1.21
N GLY A 127 15.13 -14.62 -0.52
CA GLY A 127 14.10 -15.66 -0.50
C GLY A 127 13.79 -16.18 0.90
N TRP A 128 13.46 -17.47 0.98
CA TRP A 128 12.93 -18.14 2.17
C TRP A 128 13.75 -19.37 2.55
N THR A 129 13.84 -19.64 3.84
CA THR A 129 14.41 -20.86 4.43
C THR A 129 13.44 -21.44 5.47
N LEU A 130 13.63 -22.70 5.87
CA LEU A 130 12.88 -23.31 6.98
C LEU A 130 13.48 -22.88 8.32
N ALA A 131 12.63 -22.50 9.27
CA ALA A 131 13.06 -22.00 10.58
C ALA A 131 13.75 -23.07 11.44
N GLU A 132 13.33 -24.34 11.33
CA GLU A 132 13.88 -25.47 12.11
C GLU A 132 15.18 -26.04 11.53
N GLU A 133 15.53 -25.73 10.28
CA GLU A 133 16.76 -26.23 9.65
C GLU A 133 18.00 -25.40 10.02
N ASN A 134 17.83 -24.39 10.87
CA ASN A 134 18.93 -23.70 11.54
C ASN A 134 19.45 -24.56 12.72
N ILE A 135 19.86 -25.78 12.43
CA ILE A 135 20.81 -26.52 13.27
C ILE A 135 22.14 -25.81 13.07
N VAL A 136 22.37 -24.79 13.92
CA VAL A 136 23.67 -24.28 14.35
C VAL A 136 24.79 -24.50 13.33
N LEU A 137 24.77 -23.75 12.25
CA LEU A 137 26.04 -23.29 11.69
C LEU A 137 26.18 -21.88 12.24
N GLU A 138 26.83 -21.82 13.41
CA GLU A 138 27.51 -20.62 13.87
C GLU A 138 28.49 -20.23 12.76
N ASP A 139 28.01 -19.41 11.81
CA ASP A 139 28.90 -18.57 11.04
C ASP A 139 29.39 -17.52 12.03
N ASP A 140 30.56 -17.78 12.62
CA ASP A 140 31.43 -16.78 13.27
C ASP A 140 31.81 -15.70 12.23
N ASP A 141 30.84 -14.91 11.80
CA ASP A 141 31.03 -13.73 10.95
C ASP A 141 31.05 -12.48 11.85
N ASP A 142 32.08 -12.43 12.71
CA ASP A 142 32.58 -11.21 13.36
C ASP A 142 33.28 -10.34 12.29
N GLY A 143 32.50 -9.91 11.30
CA GLY A 143 32.89 -8.97 10.27
C GLY A 143 32.57 -7.53 10.68
N ASP A 144 33.24 -7.06 11.73
CA ASP A 144 33.43 -5.63 11.97
C ASP A 144 34.21 -5.04 10.78
N ASP A 145 33.52 -4.59 9.72
CA ASP A 145 34.09 -3.70 8.72
C ASP A 145 33.47 -2.31 8.90
N GLU A 146 34.09 -1.60 9.83
CA GLU A 146 34.00 -0.18 10.09
C GLU A 146 34.30 0.56 8.78
N GLY A 147 33.24 0.99 8.09
CA GLY A 147 33.31 1.77 6.86
C GLY A 147 34.20 3.00 7.05
N THR A 148 35.47 2.84 6.68
CA THR A 148 36.50 3.84 6.76
C THR A 148 36.14 4.95 5.77
N ALA A 149 35.84 6.13 6.31
CA ALA A 149 35.63 7.34 5.55
C ALA A 149 36.88 7.65 4.71
N LEU A 150 36.83 7.38 3.41
CA LEU A 150 37.80 7.91 2.46
C LEU A 150 37.47 9.38 2.22
N ASP A 151 38.16 10.21 2.99
CA ASP A 151 38.33 11.64 2.82
C ASP A 151 38.85 11.94 1.41
N PHE A 152 37.92 12.27 0.51
CA PHE A 152 38.19 12.72 -0.84
C PHE A 152 38.57 14.20 -0.80
N SER A 153 39.82 14.48 -0.40
CA SER A 153 40.41 15.82 -0.54
C SER A 153 40.61 16.12 -2.03
N GLU A 154 39.81 17.03 -2.58
CA GLU A 154 39.97 17.58 -3.92
C GLU A 154 41.32 18.31 -4.05
N PRO A 155 42.13 18.04 -5.09
CA PRO A 155 43.30 18.86 -5.39
C PRO A 155 42.84 20.17 -6.07
N THR A 156 43.04 21.29 -5.36
CA THR A 156 42.95 22.64 -5.93
C THR A 156 44.08 22.85 -6.94
N THR A 157 43.73 22.95 -8.21
CA THR A 157 44.64 23.43 -9.27
C THR A 157 44.58 24.95 -9.33
N GLU A 158 45.45 25.60 -8.57
CA GLU A 158 45.87 26.98 -8.82
C GLU A 158 47.02 26.92 -9.84
N ASP A 159 46.74 27.19 -11.11
CA ASP A 159 47.77 27.57 -12.09
C ASP A 159 47.48 29.01 -12.51
N ASP A 160 48.12 29.90 -11.77
CA ASP A 160 48.53 31.24 -12.17
C ASP A 160 49.78 31.07 -13.06
N ASP A 161 49.67 31.39 -14.34
CA ASP A 161 50.85 31.75 -15.12
C ASP A 161 50.50 32.83 -16.17
N SER A 162 50.71 34.05 -15.70
CA SER A 162 51.09 35.24 -16.44
C SER A 162 51.96 34.96 -17.68
N ILE A 163 51.50 35.35 -18.87
CA ILE A 163 52.40 35.73 -19.97
C ILE A 163 51.90 37.04 -20.59
N ALA A 164 52.88 37.92 -20.79
CA ALA A 164 52.87 39.32 -21.19
C ALA A 164 52.29 39.63 -22.59
#